data_AF-G5AYT4-F1
#
_entry.id   AF-G5AYT4-F1
#
_cell.length_a   1.000
_cell.length_b   1.000
_cell.length_c   1.000
_cell.angle_alpha   90.00
_cell.angle_beta   90.00
_cell.angle_gamma   90.00
#
_symmetry.space_group_name_H-M   'P 1'
#
loop_
_entity.id
_entity.type
_entity.pdbx_description
1 polymer ?
#
loop_
_entity_poly.entity_id
_entity_poly.type
_entity_poly.pdbx_seq_one_letter_code
_entity_poly.pdbx_strand_id
1 'polypeptide(L)'
;MPLFGNIFSPKKTPPRKSASLSNLQTLDRSIRDVELGLNYGTPTMNLAGQSLKFEKGQWIAEAGVSGGVDQREAQRLRRRNQQLEEENNLLRLKVDILLDMLSETTAECHLMEKELDELKNVSRRRK
;
A
#
# COMPACT_ATOMS: atom_id res chain seq x y z
N MET A 1 38.57 60.11 31.43
CA MET A 1 37.91 58.90 31.99
C MET A 1 36.60 59.32 32.64
N PRO A 2 35.43 58.68 32.40
CA PRO A 2 34.98 57.93 31.22
C PRO A 2 33.91 58.72 30.41
N LEU A 3 34.02 58.68 29.08
CA LEU A 3 33.14 59.32 28.08
C LEU A 3 32.04 58.37 27.54
N PHE A 4 31.70 57.30 28.28
CA PHE A 4 30.73 56.30 27.84
C PHE A 4 29.75 55.98 28.97
N GLY A 5 28.77 56.87 29.17
CA GLY A 5 27.65 56.65 30.07
C GLY A 5 26.59 55.78 29.42
N ASN A 6 26.55 54.51 29.84
CA ASN A 6 25.47 53.52 29.72
C ASN A 6 24.48 53.67 28.53
N ILE A 7 24.92 53.25 27.34
CA ILE A 7 24.16 53.35 26.07
C ILE A 7 22.99 52.34 25.99
N PHE A 8 22.87 51.40 26.93
CA PHE A 8 21.80 50.40 26.85
C PHE A 8 21.31 49.95 28.23
N SER A 9 20.27 50.63 28.72
CA SER A 9 19.45 50.19 29.84
C SER A 9 18.02 49.91 29.37
N PRO A 10 17.78 48.79 28.66
CA PRO A 10 16.46 48.47 28.15
C PRO A 10 15.49 48.33 29.34
N LYS A 11 14.34 49.01 29.22
CA LYS A 11 13.29 48.96 30.25
C LYS A 11 12.89 47.50 30.49
N LYS A 12 12.58 47.16 31.76
CA LYS A 12 12.07 45.83 32.16
C LYS A 12 10.91 45.47 31.22
N THR A 13 11.04 44.35 30.51
CA THR A 13 10.00 43.89 29.59
C THR A 13 8.73 43.60 30.41
N PRO A 14 7.57 44.15 30.00
CA PRO A 14 6.33 43.93 30.74
C PRO A 14 6.02 42.43 30.78
N PRO A 15 5.39 41.93 31.86
CA PRO A 15 5.04 40.52 31.98
C PRO A 15 4.26 40.11 30.74
N ARG A 16 4.79 39.13 29.99
CA ARG A 16 4.01 38.51 28.92
C ARG A 16 2.82 37.85 29.60
N LYS A 17 1.63 38.43 29.43
CA LYS A 17 0.39 37.70 29.65
C LYS A 17 0.48 36.50 28.72
N SER A 18 0.71 35.32 29.27
CA SER A 18 0.54 34.09 28.52
C SER A 18 -0.92 34.05 28.12
N ALA A 19 -1.25 34.62 26.96
CA ALA A 19 -2.51 34.37 26.31
C ALA A 19 -2.43 32.89 25.97
N SER A 20 -3.04 32.06 26.82
CA SER A 20 -3.31 30.69 26.44
C SER A 20 -3.98 30.78 25.07
N LEU A 21 -3.44 30.08 24.07
CA LEU A 21 -4.12 29.95 22.77
C LEU A 21 -5.48 29.26 22.93
N SER A 22 -5.80 28.76 24.13
CA SER A 22 -7.13 28.34 24.49
C SER A 22 -8.07 29.55 24.60
N ASN A 23 -8.98 29.68 23.64
CA ASN A 23 -10.18 30.50 23.77
C ASN A 23 -11.15 29.97 24.86
N LEU A 24 -10.77 28.94 25.63
CA LEU A 24 -11.60 28.30 26.65
C LEU A 24 -12.24 29.30 27.61
N GLN A 25 -11.50 30.35 28.01
CA GLN A 25 -11.99 31.37 28.96
C GLN A 25 -12.96 32.38 28.32
N THR A 26 -12.89 32.58 27.00
CA THR A 26 -13.74 33.51 26.26
C THR A 26 -14.97 32.84 25.65
N LEU A 27 -14.96 31.50 25.53
CA LEU A 27 -16.12 30.73 25.08
C LEU A 27 -17.18 30.65 26.17
N ASP A 28 -18.42 30.94 25.78
CA ASP A 28 -19.61 30.70 26.60
C ASP A 28 -19.71 29.24 27.03
N ARG A 29 -20.31 29.03 28.20
CA ARG A 29 -20.43 27.70 28.81
C ARG A 29 -21.05 26.67 27.86
N SER A 30 -22.10 27.03 27.13
CA SER A 30 -22.78 26.14 26.18
C SER A 30 -21.88 25.72 25.02
N ILE A 31 -21.11 26.65 24.44
CA ILE A 31 -20.20 26.36 23.33
C ILE A 31 -19.05 25.49 23.82
N ARG A 32 -18.54 25.78 25.01
CA ARG A 32 -17.48 24.99 25.65
C ARG A 32 -17.91 23.54 25.89
N ASP A 33 -19.14 23.33 26.36
CA ASP A 33 -19.68 21.99 26.62
C ASP A 33 -19.94 21.21 25.31
N VAL A 34 -20.17 21.89 24.18
CA VAL A 34 -20.34 21.26 22.86
C VAL A 34 -19.00 20.92 22.21
N GLU A 35 -18.05 21.86 22.19
CA GLU A 35 -16.78 21.67 21.46
C GLU A 35 -15.74 20.87 22.25
N LEU A 36 -15.71 21.04 23.57
CA LEU A 36 -14.66 20.52 24.45
C LEU A 36 -15.23 19.67 25.60
N GLY A 37 -16.54 19.43 25.60
CA GLY A 37 -17.19 18.58 26.58
C GLY A 37 -16.92 17.10 26.36
N LEU A 38 -17.32 16.28 27.34
CA LEU A 38 -17.15 14.84 27.31
C LEU A 38 -18.15 14.13 26.36
N ASN A 39 -19.07 14.86 25.75
CA ASN A 39 -20.08 14.35 24.83
C ASN A 39 -19.57 14.38 23.37
N TYR A 40 -18.44 13.74 23.11
CA TYR A 40 -17.80 13.73 21.77
C TYR A 40 -18.42 12.73 20.78
N GLY A 41 -19.43 11.95 21.20
CA GLY A 41 -20.10 10.96 20.36
C GLY A 41 -19.14 9.88 19.83
N THR A 42 -19.50 9.26 18.72
CA THR A 42 -18.63 8.31 18.02
C THR A 42 -17.51 9.07 17.29
N PRO A 43 -16.22 8.70 17.46
CA PRO A 43 -15.14 9.36 16.75
C PRO A 43 -15.34 9.35 15.23
N THR A 44 -15.19 10.52 14.60
CA THR A 44 -15.25 10.68 13.14
C THR A 44 -13.96 11.31 12.61
N MET A 45 -13.60 11.00 11.35
CA MET A 45 -12.40 11.50 10.70
C MET A 45 -12.71 11.82 9.23
N ASN A 46 -12.29 13.00 8.77
CA ASN A 46 -12.33 13.36 7.36
C ASN A 46 -10.92 13.23 6.77
N LEU A 47 -10.70 12.23 5.93
CA LEU A 47 -9.42 11.99 5.28
C LEU A 47 -9.62 11.87 3.77
N ALA A 48 -8.88 12.64 2.97
CA ALA A 48 -8.96 12.61 1.51
C ALA A 48 -10.40 12.78 0.95
N GLY A 49 -11.25 13.55 1.62
CA GLY A 49 -12.65 13.74 1.22
C GLY A 49 -13.58 12.57 1.55
N GLN A 50 -13.11 11.57 2.32
CA GLN A 50 -13.92 10.51 2.90
C GLN A 50 -14.20 10.80 4.37
N SER A 51 -15.49 10.79 4.74
CA SER A 51 -15.93 10.79 6.14
C SER A 51 -15.88 9.36 6.67
N LEU A 52 -15.16 9.13 7.76
CA LEU A 52 -14.97 7.84 8.41
C LEU A 52 -15.54 7.93 9.82
N LYS A 53 -16.32 6.92 10.24
CA LYS A 53 -16.81 6.75 11.61
C LYS A 53 -16.14 5.55 12.28
N PHE A 54 -15.78 5.67 13.56
CA PHE A 54 -15.17 4.58 14.31
C PHE A 54 -16.25 3.70 14.94
N GLU A 55 -16.45 2.48 14.44
CA GLU A 55 -17.49 1.56 14.92
C GLU A 55 -16.88 0.16 15.11
N LYS A 56 -17.15 -0.46 16.28
CA LYS A 56 -16.68 -1.81 16.63
C LYS A 56 -15.17 -2.04 16.43
N GLY A 57 -14.34 -1.03 16.72
CA GLY A 57 -12.88 -1.13 16.61
C GLY A 57 -12.31 -0.86 15.22
N GLN A 58 -13.14 -0.46 14.25
CA GLN A 58 -12.74 -0.21 12.86
C GLN A 58 -13.23 1.15 12.38
N TRP A 59 -12.47 1.78 11.47
CA TRP A 59 -12.90 2.97 10.76
C TRP A 59 -13.75 2.55 9.55
N ILE A 60 -15.02 2.96 9.53
CA ILE A 60 -15.99 2.63 8.49
C ILE A 60 -16.32 3.92 7.72
N ALA A 61 -16.20 3.89 6.38
CA ALA A 61 -16.60 5.02 5.55
C ALA A 61 -18.11 5.27 5.67
N GLU A 62 -18.48 6.53 5.88
CA GLU A 62 -19.86 6.98 5.91
C GLU A 62 -20.42 6.91 4.49
N ALA A 63 -21.44 6.07 4.30
CA ALA A 63 -22.03 5.81 2.99
C ALA A 63 -22.76 7.06 2.50
N GLY A 64 -22.08 7.93 1.76
CA GLY A 64 -22.71 9.13 1.20
C GLY A 64 -21.87 9.99 0.27
N VAL A 65 -20.55 10.12 0.48
CA VAL A 65 -19.81 11.22 -0.17
C VAL A 65 -18.67 10.78 -1.10
N SER A 66 -18.12 9.56 -0.97
CA SER A 66 -16.89 9.23 -1.73
C SER A 66 -16.59 7.74 -1.91
N GLY A 67 -17.52 6.84 -1.58
CA GLY A 67 -17.32 5.39 -1.72
C GLY A 67 -17.46 4.84 -3.14
N GLY A 68 -18.01 5.59 -4.10
CA GLY A 68 -18.33 5.06 -5.43
C GLY A 68 -17.17 4.99 -6.43
N VAL A 69 -16.20 5.90 -6.35
CA VAL A 69 -15.05 5.96 -7.28
C VAL A 69 -14.00 4.93 -6.87
N ASP A 70 -13.65 4.88 -5.58
CA ASP A 70 -12.69 3.95 -5.01
C ASP A 70 -13.18 2.49 -5.12
N GLN A 71 -14.48 2.24 -4.94
CA GLN A 71 -15.06 0.90 -5.11
C GLN A 71 -15.05 0.43 -6.58
N ARG A 72 -15.28 1.33 -7.55
CA ARG A 72 -15.22 1.00 -8.99
C ARG A 72 -13.79 0.71 -9.43
N GLU A 73 -12.84 1.53 -8.99
CA GLU A 73 -11.41 1.32 -9.27
C GLU A 73 -10.91 0.04 -8.61
N ALA A 74 -11.24 -0.19 -7.34
CA ALA A 74 -10.93 -1.43 -6.63
C ALA A 74 -11.54 -2.66 -7.32
N GLN A 75 -12.78 -2.57 -7.83
CA GLN A 75 -13.39 -3.66 -8.57
C GLN A 75 -12.68 -3.92 -9.91
N ARG A 76 -12.28 -2.86 -10.63
CA ARG A 76 -11.50 -2.98 -11.86
C ARG A 76 -10.13 -3.62 -11.61
N LEU A 77 -9.43 -3.20 -10.55
CA LEU A 77 -8.14 -3.77 -10.16
C LEU A 77 -8.28 -5.24 -9.77
N ARG A 78 -9.32 -5.62 -9.03
CA ARG A 78 -9.61 -7.04 -8.71
C ARG A 78 -9.80 -7.88 -9.97
N ARG A 79 -10.59 -7.41 -10.94
CA ARG A 79 -10.77 -8.12 -12.22
C ARG A 79 -9.46 -8.25 -12.98
N ARG A 80 -8.64 -7.20 -12.99
CA ARG A 80 -7.35 -7.24 -13.70
C ARG A 80 -6.37 -8.20 -13.02
N ASN A 81 -6.31 -8.23 -11.70
CA ASN A 81 -5.48 -9.20 -10.97
C ASN A 81 -5.93 -10.63 -11.25
N GLN A 82 -7.24 -10.90 -11.23
CA GLN A 82 -7.75 -12.23 -11.56
C GLN A 82 -7.35 -12.68 -12.98
N GLN A 83 -7.48 -11.80 -13.98
CA GLN A 83 -7.04 -12.09 -15.34
C GLN A 83 -5.53 -12.38 -15.41
N LEU A 84 -4.72 -11.59 -14.70
CA LEU A 84 -3.28 -11.77 -14.66
C LEU A 84 -2.89 -13.09 -13.96
N GLU A 85 -3.60 -13.49 -12.92
CA GLU A 85 -3.42 -14.79 -12.26
C GLU A 85 -3.77 -15.95 -13.20
N GLU A 86 -4.89 -15.86 -13.93
CA GLU A 86 -5.28 -16.85 -14.92
C GLU A 86 -4.26 -16.95 -16.06
N GLU A 87 -3.79 -15.83 -16.60
CA GLU A 87 -2.71 -15.79 -17.59
C GLU A 87 -1.41 -16.39 -17.06
N ASN A 88 -1.03 -16.07 -15.81
CA ASN A 88 0.17 -16.62 -15.18
C ASN A 88 0.08 -18.14 -15.03
N ASN A 89 -1.06 -18.66 -14.58
CA ASN A 89 -1.29 -20.09 -14.45
C ASN A 89 -1.24 -20.80 -15.80
N LEU A 90 -1.85 -20.23 -16.85
CA LEU A 90 -1.78 -20.76 -18.20
C LEU A 90 -0.35 -20.78 -18.74
N LEU A 91 0.42 -19.70 -18.51
CA LEU A 91 1.81 -19.63 -18.94
C LEU A 91 2.68 -20.67 -18.24
N ARG A 92 2.49 -20.90 -16.94
CA ARG A 92 3.18 -21.97 -16.20
C ARG A 92 2.88 -23.35 -16.80
N LEU A 93 1.60 -23.65 -17.04
CA LEU A 93 1.19 -24.92 -17.65
C LEU A 93 1.81 -25.12 -19.04
N LYS A 94 1.87 -24.06 -19.86
CA LYS A 94 2.53 -24.12 -21.18
C LYS A 94 4.02 -24.43 -21.06
N VAL A 95 4.70 -23.82 -20.10
CA VAL A 95 6.13 -24.07 -19.84
C VAL A 95 6.34 -25.52 -19.44
N ASP A 96 5.52 -26.05 -18.53
CA ASP A 96 5.61 -27.44 -18.08
C ASP A 96 5.43 -28.43 -19.24
N ILE A 97 4.38 -28.25 -20.06
CA ILE A 97 4.14 -29.11 -21.23
C ILE A 97 5.30 -29.00 -22.25
N LEU A 98 5.84 -27.80 -22.46
CA LEU A 98 6.97 -27.61 -23.37
C LEU A 98 8.24 -28.30 -22.86
N LEU A 99 8.46 -28.31 -21.54
CA LEU A 99 9.57 -29.03 -20.93
C LEU A 99 9.39 -30.54 -21.08
N ASP A 100 8.17 -31.05 -20.88
CA ASP A 100 7.85 -32.47 -21.09
C ASP A 100 8.13 -32.89 -22.53
N MET A 101 7.60 -32.14 -23.52
CA MET A 101 7.84 -32.41 -24.95
C MET A 101 9.34 -32.32 -25.32
N LEU A 102 10.07 -31.36 -24.75
CA LEU A 102 11.51 -31.24 -24.98
C LEU A 102 12.27 -32.45 -24.38
N SER A 103 11.86 -32.90 -23.20
CA SER A 103 12.47 -34.07 -22.56
C SER A 103 12.19 -35.37 -23.32
N GLU A 104 10.98 -35.54 -23.86
CA GLU A 104 10.58 -36.67 -24.70
C GLU A 104 11.40 -36.71 -25.99
N THR A 105 11.43 -35.60 -26.74
CA THR A 105 12.22 -35.49 -27.97
C THR A 105 13.71 -35.71 -27.74
N THR A 106 14.26 -35.21 -26.63
CA THR A 106 15.66 -35.46 -26.26
C THR A 106 15.92 -36.94 -25.97
N ALA A 107 15.01 -37.62 -25.27
CA ALA A 107 15.11 -39.05 -25.01
C ALA A 107 15.04 -39.89 -26.30
N GLU A 108 14.11 -39.55 -27.21
CA GLU A 108 14.00 -40.19 -28.53
C GLU A 108 15.27 -40.01 -29.36
N CYS A 109 15.83 -38.80 -29.41
CA CYS A 109 17.11 -38.53 -30.08
C CYS A 109 18.23 -39.42 -29.54
N HIS A 110 18.40 -39.51 -28.22
CA HIS A 110 19.42 -40.36 -27.62
C HIS A 110 19.22 -41.85 -27.91
N LEU A 111 17.96 -42.32 -27.98
CA LEU A 111 17.66 -43.70 -28.37
C LEU A 111 18.05 -43.96 -29.83
N MET A 112 17.68 -43.08 -30.76
CA MET A 112 18.04 -43.19 -32.17
C MET A 112 19.55 -43.14 -32.40
N GLU A 113 20.28 -42.27 -31.69
CA GLU A 113 21.75 -42.20 -31.75
C GLU A 113 22.38 -43.52 -31.32
N LYS A 114 21.89 -44.12 -30.23
CA LYS A 114 22.37 -45.40 -29.74
C LYS A 114 22.12 -46.53 -30.74
N GLU A 115 20.92 -46.60 -31.32
CA GLU A 115 20.58 -47.59 -32.35
C GLU A 115 21.48 -47.46 -33.60
N LEU A 116 21.74 -46.22 -34.05
CA LEU A 116 22.66 -45.96 -35.16
C LEU A 116 24.09 -46.44 -34.86
N ASP A 117 24.57 -46.21 -33.65
CA ASP A 117 25.91 -46.64 -33.24
C ASP A 117 26.00 -48.17 -33.10
N GLU A 118 24.97 -48.83 -32.60
CA GLU A 118 24.86 -50.29 -32.59
C GLU A 118 24.89 -50.87 -34.01
N LEU A 119 24.13 -50.30 -34.95
CA LEU A 119 24.12 -50.71 -36.36
C LEU A 119 25.48 -50.51 -37.04
N LYS A 120 26.16 -49.38 -36.80
CA LYS A 120 27.53 -49.14 -37.29
C LYS A 120 28.51 -50.17 -36.75
N ASN A 121 28.39 -50.52 -35.46
CA ASN A 121 29.26 -51.52 -34.82
C ASN A 121 29.03 -52.93 -35.40
N VAL A 122 27.78 -53.32 -35.67
CA VAL A 122 27.46 -54.60 -36.35
C VAL A 122 28.02 -54.62 -37.77
N SER A 123 27.86 -53.53 -38.53
CA SER A 123 28.42 -53.40 -39.88
C SER A 123 29.94 -53.52 -39.91
N ARG A 124 30.64 -52.88 -38.96
CA ARG A 124 32.10 -53.00 -38.81
C ARG A 124 32.57 -54.41 -38.47
N ARG A 125 31.81 -55.18 -37.68
CA ARG A 125 32.15 -56.57 -37.33
C ARG A 125 31.94 -57.56 -38.48
N ARG A 126 31.15 -57.21 -39.49
CA ARG A 126 30.83 -58.08 -40.64
C ARG A 126 31.77 -57.88 -41.84
N LYS A 127 32.65 -56.88 -41.81
CA LYS A 127 33.77 -56.71 -42.74
C LYS A 127 35.04 -57.34 -42.16
#